data_AF-A0A1A3HT09-F1
#
_entry.id   AF-A0A1A3HT09-F1
#
_cell.length_a   1.000
_cell.length_b   1.000
_cell.length_c   1.000
_cell.angle_alpha   90.00
_cell.angle_beta   90.00
_cell.angle_gamma   90.00
#
_symmetry.space_group_name_H-M   'P 1'
#
loop_
_entity.id
_entity.type
_entity.pdbx_description
1 polymer ?
#
loop_
_entity_poly.entity_id
_entity_poly.type
_entity_poly.pdbx_seq_one_letter_code
_entity_poly.pdbx_strand_id
1 'polypeptide(L)'
;MPLLTPLVGLSDTEEFSALLSRLIDGVEGKEPLSDLDWAQALFLTEIGWASDVVGSGIDFATNIRDEKAAPLLRSIQRKIVTPERFALLRDNAYRVTR
;
A
#
# COMPACT_ATOMS: atom_id res chain seq x y z
N MET A 1 11.92 0.78 1.79
CA MET A 1 11.90 -0.64 2.23
C MET A 1 12.31 -1.47 1.00
N PRO A 2 13.58 -1.94 0.90
CA PRO A 2 14.18 -2.34 -0.39
C PRO A 2 13.40 -3.42 -1.16
N LEU A 3 12.70 -4.30 -0.44
CA LEU A 3 11.91 -5.37 -1.06
C LEU A 3 10.62 -4.86 -1.71
N LEU A 4 9.97 -3.83 -1.13
CA LEU A 4 8.70 -3.30 -1.62
C LEU A 4 8.88 -2.23 -2.69
N THR A 5 10.04 -1.56 -2.72
CA THR A 5 10.41 -0.55 -3.71
C THR A 5 10.07 -0.95 -5.16
N PRO A 6 10.55 -2.11 -5.68
CA PRO A 6 10.21 -2.53 -7.04
C PRO A 6 8.74 -2.93 -7.20
N LEU A 7 8.08 -3.43 -6.13
CA LEU A 7 6.68 -3.86 -6.19
C LEU A 7 5.70 -2.70 -6.34
N VAL A 8 6.10 -1.50 -5.93
CA VAL A 8 5.33 -0.27 -6.18
C VAL A 8 5.80 0.46 -7.44
N GLY A 9 6.71 -0.12 -8.21
CA GLY A 9 7.19 0.42 -9.49
C GLY A 9 8.24 1.52 -9.37
N LEU A 10 9.09 1.46 -8.35
CA LEU A 10 10.19 2.40 -8.12
C LEU A 10 11.52 1.67 -8.13
N SER A 11 12.61 2.39 -8.46
CA SER A 11 13.94 1.78 -8.56
C SER A 11 14.82 2.07 -7.35
N ASP A 12 14.48 3.10 -6.57
CA ASP A 12 15.27 3.51 -5.42
C ASP A 12 14.45 3.80 -4.16
N THR A 13 15.14 3.85 -3.03
CA THR A 13 14.53 4.02 -1.72
C THR A 13 14.14 5.46 -1.39
N GLU A 14 14.72 6.45 -2.09
CA GLU A 14 14.39 7.86 -1.93
C GLU A 14 13.05 8.18 -2.60
N GLU A 15 12.86 7.73 -3.85
CA GLU A 15 11.58 7.67 -4.56
C GLU A 15 10.51 6.96 -3.71
N PHE A 16 10.87 5.84 -3.09
CA PHE A 16 9.95 5.11 -2.21
C PHE A 16 9.51 5.95 -1.01
N SER A 17 10.45 6.70 -0.41
CA SER A 17 10.16 7.57 0.73
C SER A 17 9.28 8.76 0.30
N ALA A 18 9.57 9.35 -0.86
CA ALA A 18 8.76 10.41 -1.45
C ALA A 18 7.33 9.92 -1.80
N LEU A 19 7.20 8.70 -2.32
CA LEU A 19 5.91 8.06 -2.54
C LEU A 19 5.15 7.92 -1.23
N LEU A 20 5.78 7.38 -0.18
CA LEU A 20 5.13 7.23 1.12
C LEU A 20 4.64 8.56 1.68
N SER A 21 5.48 9.60 1.69
CA SER A 21 5.08 10.93 2.15
C SER A 21 3.87 11.45 1.37
N ARG A 22 3.91 11.38 0.03
CA ARG A 22 2.79 11.83 -0.81
C ARG A 22 1.49 11.06 -0.56
N LEU A 23 1.57 9.74 -0.38
CA LEU A 23 0.39 8.93 -0.09
C LEU A 23 -0.18 9.23 1.30
N ILE A 24 0.68 9.39 2.31
CA ILE A 24 0.27 9.75 3.67
C ILE A 24 -0.43 11.11 3.66
N ASP A 25 0.23 12.12 3.09
CA ASP A 25 -0.30 13.49 3.03
C ASP A 25 -1.65 13.53 2.30
N GLY A 26 -1.77 12.82 1.17
CA GLY A 26 -3.03 12.76 0.42
C GLY A 26 -4.15 12.04 1.17
N VAL A 27 -3.86 10.95 1.89
CA VAL A 27 -4.86 10.25 2.72
C VAL A 27 -5.30 11.11 3.91
N GLU A 28 -4.35 11.72 4.62
CA GLU A 28 -4.62 12.58 5.79
C GLU A 28 -5.37 13.86 5.38
N GLY A 29 -4.97 14.47 4.27
CA GLY A 29 -5.59 15.63 3.66
C GLY A 29 -6.94 15.33 2.99
N LYS A 30 -7.33 14.06 2.88
CA LYS A 30 -8.53 13.60 2.13
C LYS A 30 -8.53 14.09 0.69
N GLU A 31 -7.35 14.16 0.10
CA GLU A 31 -7.16 14.59 -1.27
C GLU A 31 -7.60 13.49 -2.24
N PRO A 32 -8.06 13.86 -3.44
CA PRO A 32 -8.31 12.86 -4.48
C PRO A 32 -6.97 12.24 -4.93
N LEU A 33 -6.76 10.96 -4.60
CA LEU A 33 -5.62 10.20 -5.11
C LEU A 33 -5.89 9.68 -6.54
N SER A 34 -4.81 9.52 -7.31
CA SER A 34 -4.88 8.82 -8.60
C SER A 34 -5.22 7.34 -8.40
N ASP A 35 -5.68 6.66 -9.45
CA ASP A 35 -5.98 5.22 -9.37
C ASP A 35 -4.75 4.37 -9.03
N LEU A 36 -3.57 4.76 -9.53
CA LEU A 36 -2.31 4.10 -9.18
C LEU A 36 -1.95 4.35 -7.71
N ASP A 37 -2.10 5.59 -7.24
CA ASP A 37 -1.82 5.94 -5.83
C ASP A 37 -2.76 5.21 -4.87
N TRP A 38 -4.05 5.06 -5.22
CA TRP A 38 -4.99 4.25 -4.46
C TRP A 38 -4.57 2.78 -4.40
N ALA A 39 -4.10 2.22 -5.50
CA ALA A 39 -3.61 0.84 -5.55
C ALA A 39 -2.33 0.67 -4.72
N GLN A 40 -1.37 1.59 -4.84
CA GLN A 40 -0.13 1.58 -4.08
C GLN A 40 -0.38 1.76 -2.57
N ALA A 41 -1.23 2.71 -2.17
CA ALA A 41 -1.58 2.95 -0.77
C ALA A 41 -2.26 1.73 -0.14
N LEU A 42 -3.21 1.12 -0.84
CA LEU A 42 -3.86 -0.10 -0.35
C LEU A 42 -2.87 -1.26 -0.22
N PHE A 43 -2.08 -1.52 -1.27
CA PHE A 43 -1.07 -2.58 -1.25
C PHE A 43 -0.06 -2.42 -0.09
N LEU A 44 0.47 -1.21 0.09
CA LEU A 44 1.40 -0.90 1.17
C LEU A 44 0.75 -1.02 2.54
N THR A 45 -0.53 -0.66 2.66
CA THR A 45 -1.30 -0.87 3.89
C THR A 45 -1.41 -2.36 4.19
N GLU A 46 -1.89 -3.17 3.24
CA GLU A 46 -2.07 -4.61 3.37
C GLU A 46 -0.79 -5.32 3.82
N ILE A 47 0.34 -4.99 3.20
CA ILE A 47 1.63 -5.53 3.58
C ILE A 47 2.09 -5.00 4.94
N GLY A 48 1.99 -3.68 5.13
CA GLY A 48 2.51 -2.98 6.29
C GLY A 48 1.87 -3.39 7.60
N TRP A 49 0.55 -3.63 7.63
CA TRP A 49 -0.12 -4.02 8.88
C TRP A 49 -0.30 -5.53 9.04
N ALA A 50 -0.40 -6.33 7.97
CA ALA A 50 -0.74 -7.76 8.11
C ALA A 50 0.48 -8.70 8.03
N SER A 51 1.62 -8.24 7.49
CA SER A 51 2.81 -9.09 7.35
C SER A 51 3.70 -9.01 8.58
N ASP A 52 4.01 -10.16 9.19
CA ASP A 52 5.05 -10.28 10.22
C ASP A 52 6.48 -10.35 9.63
N VAL A 53 6.60 -10.63 8.34
CA VAL A 53 7.92 -10.86 7.69
C VAL A 53 8.47 -9.56 7.11
N VAL A 54 7.61 -8.76 6.47
CA VAL A 54 8.04 -7.56 5.72
C VAL A 54 7.30 -6.29 6.17
N GLY A 55 6.39 -6.41 7.13
CA GLY A 55 5.61 -5.31 7.70
C GLY A 55 5.74 -5.28 9.23
N SER A 56 4.72 -4.72 9.86
CA SER A 56 4.59 -4.49 11.30
C SER A 56 3.42 -5.29 11.88
N GLY A 57 3.17 -6.50 11.38
CA GLY A 57 2.03 -7.35 11.80
C GLY A 57 1.93 -7.53 13.31
N ILE A 58 3.03 -7.88 13.96
CA ILE A 58 3.12 -8.04 15.41
C ILE A 58 2.77 -6.75 16.16
N ASP A 59 3.31 -5.61 15.72
CA ASP A 59 3.04 -4.31 16.36
C ASP A 59 1.59 -3.87 16.15
N PHE A 60 1.00 -4.17 15.00
CA PHE A 60 -0.41 -3.85 14.75
C PHE A 60 -1.34 -4.75 15.55
N ALA A 61 -1.13 -6.06 15.58
CA ALA A 61 -1.96 -7.01 16.32
C ALA A 61 -2.00 -6.69 17.83
N THR A 62 -0.91 -6.13 18.38
CA THR A 62 -0.84 -5.70 19.78
C THR A 62 -1.58 -4.38 20.06
N ASN A 63 -1.76 -3.52 19.05
CA ASN A 63 -2.46 -2.23 19.16
C ASN A 63 -3.94 -2.28 18.73
N ILE A 64 -4.25 -3.06 17.68
CA ILE A 64 -5.59 -3.26 17.13
C ILE A 64 -5.75 -4.76 16.86
N ARG A 65 -6.63 -5.42 17.63
CA ARG A 65 -6.89 -6.85 17.45
C ARG A 65 -7.45 -7.15 16.06
N ASP A 66 -7.07 -8.30 15.52
CA ASP A 66 -7.47 -8.76 14.18
C ASP A 66 -8.98 -8.82 13.97
N GLU A 67 -9.76 -9.16 15.00
CA GLU A 67 -11.23 -9.22 14.87
C GLU A 67 -11.84 -7.85 14.55
N LYS A 68 -11.12 -6.75 14.82
CA LYS A 68 -11.49 -5.39 14.44
C LYS A 68 -10.76 -4.94 13.18
N ALA A 69 -9.46 -5.22 13.06
CA ALA A 69 -8.64 -4.75 11.93
C ALA A 69 -9.04 -5.41 10.60
N ALA A 70 -9.26 -6.73 10.58
CA ALA A 70 -9.55 -7.45 9.35
C ALA A 70 -10.88 -7.03 8.70
N PRO A 71 -12.00 -6.86 9.42
CA PRO A 71 -13.22 -6.29 8.84
C PRO A 71 -13.05 -4.87 8.31
N LEU A 72 -12.26 -4.04 8.99
CA LEU A 72 -11.98 -2.67 8.54
C LEU A 72 -11.20 -2.68 7.22
N LEU A 73 -10.12 -3.48 7.13
CA LEU A 73 -9.37 -3.65 5.88
C LEU A 73 -10.28 -4.14 4.74
N ARG A 74 -11.15 -5.13 5.00
CA ARG A 74 -12.10 -5.63 4.00
C ARG A 74 -13.06 -4.55 3.51
N SER A 75 -13.49 -3.65 4.39
CA SER A 75 -14.33 -2.51 3.99
C SER A 75 -13.60 -1.53 3.07
N ILE A 76 -12.30 -1.32 3.31
CA ILE A 76 -11.44 -0.47 2.48
C ILE A 76 -11.19 -1.13 1.12
N GLN A 77 -10.81 -2.42 1.11
CA GLN A 77 -10.59 -3.19 -0.11
C GLN A 77 -11.81 -3.19 -1.03
N ARG A 78 -13.03 -3.38 -0.48
CA ARG A 78 -14.26 -3.35 -1.28
C ARG A 78 -14.55 -1.99 -1.93
N LYS A 79 -14.04 -0.91 -1.36
CA LYS A 79 -14.18 0.45 -1.93
C LYS A 79 -13.10 0.76 -2.95
N ILE A 80 -11.89 0.26 -2.74
CA ILE A 80 -10.71 0.69 -3.49
C ILE A 80 -10.36 -0.28 -4.62
N VAL A 81 -10.51 -1.59 -4.42
CA VAL A 81 -10.02 -2.58 -5.38
C VAL A 81 -10.92 -2.61 -6.62
N THR A 82 -10.30 -2.39 -7.78
CA THR A 82 -10.89 -2.64 -9.10
C THR A 82 -9.89 -3.39 -9.99
N PRO A 83 -10.35 -4.10 -11.04
CA PRO A 83 -9.44 -4.74 -12.01
C PRO A 83 -8.45 -3.76 -12.65
N GLU A 84 -8.88 -2.53 -12.91
CA GLU A 84 -8.06 -1.47 -13.52
C GLU A 84 -6.94 -1.03 -12.59
N ARG A 85 -7.25 -0.80 -11.30
CA ARG A 85 -6.26 -0.44 -10.28
C ARG A 85 -5.24 -1.54 -10.04
N PHE A 86 -5.68 -2.80 -10.04
CA PHE A 86 -4.78 -3.94 -9.98
C PHE A 86 -3.84 -3.99 -11.20
N ALA A 87 -4.37 -3.78 -12.41
CA ALA A 87 -3.57 -3.75 -13.63
C ALA A 87 -2.53 -2.61 -13.59
N LEU A 88 -2.92 -1.41 -13.14
CA LEU A 88 -2.01 -0.28 -12.98
C LEU A 88 -0.85 -0.59 -12.03
N LEU A 89 -1.13 -1.16 -10.85
CA LEU A 89 -0.08 -1.54 -9.89
C LEU A 89 0.88 -2.57 -10.50
N ARG A 90 0.34 -3.64 -11.10
CA ARG A 90 1.13 -4.71 -11.74
C ARG A 90 2.01 -4.15 -12.86
N ASP A 91 1.43 -3.37 -13.75
CA ASP A 91 2.13 -2.84 -14.91
C ASP A 91 3.20 -1.82 -14.49
N ASN A 92 2.94 -1.06 -13.41
CA ASN A 92 3.94 -0.18 -12.82
C ASN A 92 5.12 -0.97 -12.23
N ALA A 93 4.86 -2.04 -11.49
CA ALA A 93 5.91 -2.92 -10.95
C ALA A 93 6.78 -3.53 -12.07
N TYR A 94 6.16 -4.02 -13.14
CA TYR A 94 6.91 -4.63 -14.26
C TYR A 94 7.79 -3.68 -15.06
N ARG A 95 7.58 -2.36 -14.96
CA ARG A 95 8.45 -1.38 -15.64
C ARG A 95 9.85 -1.30 -15.03
N VAL A 96 9.97 -1.56 -13.72
CA VAL A 96 11.25 -1.45 -13.00
C VAL A 96 11.92 -2.81 -12.77
N THR A 97 11.18 -3.90 -12.88
CA THR A 97 11.72 -5.26 -12.72
C THR A 97 12.11 -5.95 -14.04
N ARG A 98 11.94 -5.27 -15.19
CA ARG A 98 12.30 -5.79 -16.52
C ARG A 98 13.64 -5.28 -17.00
#